data_AF-A0A3N2D9S8-F1
#
_entry.id   AF-A0A3N2D9S8-F1
#
_cell.length_a   1.000
_cell.length_b   1.000
_cell.length_c   1.000
_cell.angle_alpha   90.00
_cell.angle_beta   90.00
_cell.angle_gamma   90.00
#
_symmetry.space_group_name_H-M   'P 1'
#
loop_
_entity.id
_entity.type
_entity.pdbx_description
1 polymer ?
#
loop_
_entity_poly.entity_id
_entity_poly.type
_entity_poly.pdbx_seq_one_letter_code
_entity_poly.pdbx_strand_id
1 'polypeptide(L)'
;MRRTPAGPPAPQPPDLALPTGPSDPRAPSGLTPATPRDVTPGDLLEDVELAGDGPVDLSGCRVLGSRLALAGQEEAVLRAARLSEVVLTAPDVAVLRAPYGQWRDVVVQGGRLGTAEAYDVEWTRVALRGVRIRYLNLRSARVTDLVLEDCVVDELDLGGAELTRVALPGTRVGRLEATGVRLDAFDLRGCTLGVIVGARDLAGAVVDAIQVVELAPLLAAALGLSVVE
;
A
#
# COMPACT_ATOMS: atom_id res chain seq x y z
N MET A 1 -34.99 2.70 40.46
CA MET A 1 -34.55 3.02 39.09
C MET A 1 -33.32 2.17 38.78
N ARG A 2 -33.44 1.18 37.89
CA ARG A 2 -32.30 0.36 37.48
C ARG A 2 -31.41 1.21 36.56
N ARG A 3 -30.15 1.44 36.95
CA ARG A 3 -29.16 2.10 36.10
C ARG A 3 -28.86 1.17 34.92
N THR A 4 -29.16 1.61 33.71
CA THR A 4 -28.67 0.98 32.49
C THR A 4 -27.14 0.98 32.58
N PRO A 5 -26.45 -0.17 32.42
CA PRO A 5 -25.00 -0.17 32.38
C PRO A 5 -24.57 0.73 31.22
N ALA A 6 -23.63 1.63 31.49
CA ALA A 6 -23.00 2.42 30.43
C ALA A 6 -22.42 1.43 29.42
N GLY A 7 -22.80 1.57 28.15
CA GLY A 7 -22.17 0.81 27.06
C GLY A 7 -20.66 1.00 27.10
N PRO A 8 -19.87 0.08 26.51
CA PRO A 8 -18.43 0.28 26.40
C PRO A 8 -18.17 1.69 25.82
N PRO A 9 -17.16 2.41 26.34
CA PRO A 9 -16.82 3.72 25.80
C PRO A 9 -16.64 3.59 24.29
N ALA A 10 -17.21 4.54 23.53
CA ALA A 10 -16.96 4.59 22.10
C ALA A 10 -15.44 4.57 21.88
N PRO A 11 -14.93 3.73 20.96
CA PRO A 11 -13.51 3.72 20.66
C PRO A 11 -13.11 5.16 20.33
N GLN A 12 -12.26 5.76 21.16
CA GLN A 12 -11.70 7.06 20.84
C GLN A 12 -10.83 6.85 19.60
N PRO A 13 -10.98 7.67 18.54
CA PRO A 13 -10.07 7.58 17.42
C PRO A 13 -8.66 7.73 18.01
N PRO A 14 -7.75 6.76 17.77
CA PRO A 14 -6.38 6.92 18.22
C PRO A 14 -5.88 8.29 17.74
N ASP A 15 -5.07 8.96 18.57
CA ASP A 15 -4.28 10.11 18.14
C ASP A 15 -3.23 9.58 17.16
N LEU A 16 -3.72 9.21 15.97
CA LEU A 16 -2.95 8.81 14.84
C LEU A 16 -2.26 10.10 14.41
N ALA A 17 -1.06 10.33 14.96
CA ALA A 17 -0.04 10.91 14.12
C ALA A 17 -0.08 10.07 12.85
N LEU A 18 -0.66 10.64 11.79
CA LEU A 18 -0.65 10.04 10.46
C LEU A 18 0.75 9.47 10.30
N PRO A 19 0.92 8.24 9.77
CA PRO A 19 2.25 7.77 9.45
C PRO A 19 2.93 8.93 8.73
N THR A 20 3.93 9.51 9.40
CA THR A 20 4.84 10.41 8.74
C THR A 20 5.51 9.44 7.81
N GLY A 21 4.97 9.30 6.58
CA GLY A 21 5.61 8.52 5.53
C GLY A 21 7.09 8.92 5.50
N PRO A 22 7.97 8.13 4.85
CA PRO A 22 9.41 8.37 4.88
C PRO A 22 9.67 9.88 4.83
N SER A 23 10.29 10.41 5.90
CA SER A 23 10.43 11.85 6.13
C SER A 23 11.05 12.44 4.88
N ASP A 24 10.21 13.06 4.04
CA ASP A 24 10.45 13.40 2.63
C ASP A 24 11.80 12.85 2.15
N PRO A 25 11.86 11.58 1.66
CA PRO A 25 13.15 10.96 1.42
C PRO A 25 13.89 11.90 0.50
N ARG A 26 14.99 12.49 0.99
CA ARG A 26 15.79 13.40 0.18
C ARG A 26 15.97 12.67 -1.14
N ALA A 27 15.43 13.24 -2.20
CA ALA A 27 15.46 12.61 -3.50
C ALA A 27 16.91 12.16 -3.73
N PRO A 28 17.16 10.86 -3.98
CA PRO A 28 18.52 10.39 -4.08
C PRO A 28 19.31 11.23 -5.08
N SER A 29 20.51 11.65 -4.70
CA SER A 29 21.30 12.66 -5.41
C SER A 29 22.70 12.13 -5.68
N GLY A 30 23.32 12.55 -6.79
CA GLY A 30 24.65 12.05 -7.17
C GLY A 30 24.64 10.63 -7.73
N LEU A 31 23.53 10.26 -8.37
CA LEU A 31 23.31 8.89 -8.84
C LEU A 31 24.16 8.56 -10.07
N THR A 32 24.66 7.32 -10.11
CA THR A 32 25.33 6.76 -11.28
C THR A 32 24.28 6.17 -12.23
N PRO A 33 24.26 6.58 -13.52
CA PRO A 33 23.33 6.00 -14.49
C PRO A 33 23.61 4.51 -14.72
N ALA A 34 22.55 3.70 -14.76
CA ALA A 34 22.59 2.30 -15.18
C ALA A 34 21.35 1.97 -16.01
N THR A 35 21.47 0.95 -16.86
CA THR A 35 20.34 0.40 -17.61
C THR A 35 19.94 -0.96 -17.05
N PRO A 36 18.70 -1.43 -17.31
CA PRO A 36 18.29 -2.77 -16.91
C PRO A 36 19.23 -3.89 -17.39
N ARG A 37 19.97 -3.66 -18.49
CA ARG A 37 20.93 -4.63 -19.05
C ARG A 37 22.23 -4.73 -18.26
N ASP A 38 22.52 -3.74 -17.43
CA ASP A 38 23.71 -3.69 -16.59
C ASP A 38 23.50 -4.41 -15.25
N VAL A 39 22.27 -4.86 -14.98
CA VAL A 39 21.88 -5.46 -13.70
C VAL A 39 21.67 -6.95 -13.84
N THR A 40 22.27 -7.71 -12.94
CA THR A 40 22.05 -9.14 -12.77
C THR A 40 21.24 -9.39 -11.49
N PRO A 41 20.33 -10.38 -11.47
CA PRO A 41 19.66 -10.81 -10.25
C PRO A 41 20.65 -11.09 -9.10
N GLY A 42 20.36 -10.54 -7.92
CA GLY A 42 21.20 -10.64 -6.73
C GLY A 42 22.23 -9.53 -6.55
N ASP A 43 22.34 -8.61 -7.52
CA ASP A 43 23.29 -7.50 -7.47
C ASP A 43 23.02 -6.54 -6.30
N LEU A 44 24.07 -5.83 -5.93
CA LEU A 44 24.02 -4.68 -5.05
C LEU A 44 24.10 -3.41 -5.89
N LEU A 45 23.02 -2.62 -5.85
CA LEU A 45 22.92 -1.33 -6.52
C LEU A 45 22.90 -0.25 -5.44
N GLU A 46 23.91 0.61 -5.43
CA GLU A 46 24.05 1.72 -4.49
C GLU A 46 24.16 3.02 -5.27
N ASP A 47 23.33 4.00 -4.92
CA ASP A 47 23.30 5.32 -5.54
C ASP A 47 23.18 5.24 -7.08
N VAL A 48 22.29 4.39 -7.57
CA VAL A 48 22.07 4.17 -9.01
C VAL A 48 20.80 4.87 -9.49
N GLU A 49 20.86 5.43 -10.70
CA GLU A 49 19.68 5.81 -11.48
C GLU A 49 19.45 4.75 -12.56
N LEU A 50 18.55 3.81 -12.28
CA LEU A 50 18.20 2.73 -13.20
C LEU A 50 17.11 3.22 -14.16
N ALA A 51 17.47 3.39 -15.43
CA ALA A 51 16.56 3.86 -16.47
C ALA A 51 16.92 3.29 -17.85
N GLY A 52 15.99 3.38 -18.79
CA GLY A 52 16.20 2.98 -20.19
C GLY A 52 15.53 1.66 -20.55
N ASP A 53 15.80 1.20 -21.77
CA ASP A 53 15.06 0.11 -22.40
C ASP A 53 15.62 -1.27 -22.03
N GLY A 54 14.72 -2.22 -21.85
CA GLY A 54 15.05 -3.62 -21.59
C GLY A 54 14.19 -4.20 -20.48
N PRO A 55 14.21 -5.54 -20.32
CA PRO A 55 13.50 -6.20 -19.24
C PRO A 55 14.14 -5.82 -17.90
N VAL A 56 13.30 -5.46 -16.93
CA VAL A 56 13.74 -5.20 -15.55
C VAL A 56 13.64 -6.47 -14.72
N ASP A 57 14.78 -7.03 -14.34
CA ASP A 57 14.86 -8.12 -13.36
C ASP A 57 15.85 -7.76 -12.24
N LEU A 58 15.28 -7.37 -11.10
CA LEU A 58 15.94 -7.05 -9.85
C LEU A 58 15.76 -8.17 -8.83
N SER A 59 15.49 -9.41 -9.27
CA SER A 59 15.24 -10.54 -8.38
C SER A 59 16.40 -10.72 -7.40
N GLY A 60 16.10 -10.71 -6.10
CA GLY A 60 17.09 -10.86 -5.03
C GLY A 60 18.07 -9.69 -4.87
N CYS A 61 17.98 -8.64 -5.70
CA CYS A 61 18.89 -7.51 -5.62
C CYS A 61 18.72 -6.73 -4.31
N ARG A 62 19.80 -6.08 -3.88
CA ARG A 62 19.80 -5.07 -2.82
C ARG A 62 19.97 -3.71 -3.47
N VAL A 63 18.97 -2.85 -3.34
CA VAL A 63 18.95 -1.51 -3.93
C VAL A 63 18.91 -0.49 -2.81
N LEU A 64 19.91 0.38 -2.74
CA LEU A 64 20.07 1.39 -1.69
C LEU A 64 20.25 2.78 -2.32
N GLY A 65 19.56 3.79 -1.77
CA GLY A 65 19.81 5.19 -2.13
C GLY A 65 19.61 5.47 -3.63
N SER A 66 18.69 4.76 -4.29
CA SER A 66 18.62 4.71 -5.75
C SER A 66 17.31 5.25 -6.30
N ARG A 67 17.30 5.60 -7.59
CA ARG A 67 16.09 5.94 -8.35
C ARG A 67 15.85 4.89 -9.42
N LEU A 68 14.62 4.40 -9.51
CA LEU A 68 14.20 3.44 -10.52
C LEU A 68 13.14 4.10 -11.42
N ALA A 69 13.42 4.19 -12.71
CA ALA A 69 12.48 4.66 -13.72
C ALA A 69 11.99 3.46 -14.56
N LEU A 70 10.86 2.88 -14.15
CA LEU A 70 10.28 1.68 -14.75
C LEU A 70 9.26 2.05 -15.84
N ALA A 71 9.72 2.67 -16.92
CA ALA A 71 8.86 3.15 -18.00
C ALA A 71 8.55 2.05 -19.03
N GLY A 72 7.27 1.93 -19.42
CA GLY A 72 6.81 1.09 -20.54
C GLY A 72 7.07 -0.40 -20.37
N GLN A 73 7.08 -0.91 -19.14
CA GLN A 73 7.38 -2.32 -18.88
C GLN A 73 6.10 -3.16 -18.97
N GLU A 74 6.10 -4.20 -19.81
CA GLU A 74 5.07 -5.25 -19.72
C GLU A 74 5.19 -5.99 -18.38
N GLU A 75 6.41 -6.24 -17.93
CA GLU A 75 6.71 -6.89 -16.67
C GLU A 75 7.99 -6.32 -16.05
N ALA A 76 7.97 -6.06 -14.74
CA ALA A 76 9.16 -5.75 -13.95
C ALA A 76 9.24 -6.68 -12.74
N VAL A 77 10.36 -7.37 -12.57
CA VAL A 77 10.53 -8.41 -11.56
C VAL A 77 11.44 -7.93 -10.44
N LEU A 78 10.89 -7.86 -9.23
CA LEU A 78 11.55 -7.46 -7.97
C LEU A 78 11.36 -8.57 -6.91
N ARG A 79 11.25 -9.83 -7.32
CA ARG A 79 11.04 -10.97 -6.42
C ARG A 79 12.16 -11.03 -5.38
N ALA A 80 11.79 -11.08 -4.10
CA ALA A 80 12.74 -11.09 -2.98
C ALA A 80 13.78 -9.94 -2.99
N ALA A 81 13.51 -8.86 -3.72
CA ALA A 81 14.37 -7.69 -3.76
C ALA A 81 14.28 -6.93 -2.42
N ARG A 82 15.40 -6.33 -2.00
CA ARG A 82 15.48 -5.47 -0.83
C ARG A 82 15.71 -4.04 -1.28
N LEU A 83 14.77 -3.16 -1.01
CA LEU A 83 14.84 -1.75 -1.37
C LEU A 83 14.95 -0.92 -0.10
N SER A 84 15.95 -0.05 -0.02
CA SER A 84 16.14 0.89 1.08
C SER A 84 16.39 2.29 0.52
N GLU A 85 15.61 3.29 0.93
CA GLU A 85 15.81 4.67 0.47
C GLU A 85 15.71 4.78 -1.07
N VAL A 86 14.69 4.15 -1.65
CA VAL A 86 14.51 4.06 -3.11
C VAL A 86 13.29 4.86 -3.55
N VAL A 87 13.44 5.57 -4.67
CA VAL A 87 12.32 6.27 -5.33
C VAL A 87 12.00 5.62 -6.68
N LEU A 88 10.75 5.19 -6.84
CA LEU A 88 10.19 4.79 -8.13
C LEU A 88 9.44 5.99 -8.72
N THR A 89 9.94 6.55 -9.81
CA THR A 89 9.36 7.76 -10.41
C THR A 89 8.50 7.39 -11.61
N ALA A 90 7.22 7.74 -11.56
CA ALA A 90 6.23 7.54 -12.61
C ALA A 90 6.34 6.17 -13.30
N PRO A 91 6.28 5.05 -12.55
CA PRO A 91 6.32 3.72 -13.17
C PRO A 91 5.18 3.59 -14.18
N ASP A 92 5.41 2.94 -15.31
CA ASP A 92 4.37 2.50 -16.23
C ASP A 92 4.63 1.01 -16.49
N VAL A 93 4.03 0.19 -15.63
CA VAL A 93 4.31 -1.25 -15.55
C VAL A 93 2.99 -2.02 -15.60
N ALA A 94 2.81 -2.91 -16.57
CA ALA A 94 1.60 -3.73 -16.64
C ALA A 94 1.57 -4.79 -15.53
N VAL A 95 2.70 -5.44 -15.23
CA VAL A 95 2.85 -6.38 -14.10
C VAL A 95 4.14 -6.12 -13.31
N LEU A 96 4.02 -5.66 -12.06
CA LEU A 96 5.12 -5.57 -11.11
C LEU A 96 5.08 -6.80 -10.20
N ARG A 97 6.09 -7.67 -10.29
CA ARG A 97 6.23 -8.84 -9.40
C ARG A 97 7.21 -8.55 -8.28
N ALA A 98 6.73 -8.29 -7.08
CA ALA A 98 7.56 -8.02 -5.91
C ALA A 98 7.27 -8.94 -4.69
N PRO A 99 6.98 -10.25 -4.87
CA PRO A 99 6.67 -11.09 -3.72
C PRO A 99 7.92 -11.34 -2.87
N TYR A 100 7.72 -11.54 -1.57
CA TYR A 100 8.80 -11.80 -0.59
C TYR A 100 9.84 -10.67 -0.46
N GLY A 101 9.56 -9.48 -1.01
CA GLY A 101 10.44 -8.32 -0.96
C GLY A 101 10.44 -7.63 0.40
N GLN A 102 11.53 -6.91 0.70
CA GLN A 102 11.66 -6.08 1.90
C GLN A 102 11.89 -4.63 1.50
N TRP A 103 10.93 -3.74 1.79
CA TRP A 103 10.99 -2.34 1.38
C TRP A 103 11.06 -1.46 2.62
N ARG A 104 12.06 -0.58 2.65
CA ARG A 104 12.26 0.39 3.72
C ARG A 104 12.48 1.77 3.12
N ASP A 105 11.74 2.76 3.59
CA ASP A 105 11.89 4.15 3.10
C ASP A 105 11.75 4.24 1.56
N VAL A 106 10.71 3.59 1.02
CA VAL A 106 10.46 3.53 -0.42
C VAL A 106 9.31 4.45 -0.79
N VAL A 107 9.48 5.23 -1.85
CA VAL A 107 8.42 6.08 -2.39
C VAL A 107 8.16 5.78 -3.85
N VAL A 108 6.89 5.56 -4.20
CA VAL A 108 6.41 5.48 -5.57
C VAL A 108 5.61 6.74 -5.87
N GLN A 109 6.03 7.51 -6.87
CA GLN A 109 5.42 8.80 -7.21
C GLN A 109 4.78 8.77 -8.59
N GLY A 110 3.48 8.97 -8.65
CA GLY A 110 2.70 9.01 -9.89
C GLY A 110 2.69 7.68 -10.65
N GLY A 111 2.37 7.76 -11.94
CA GLY A 111 2.43 6.61 -12.84
C GLY A 111 1.25 5.63 -12.73
N ARG A 112 1.44 4.45 -13.33
CA ARG A 112 0.48 3.37 -13.46
C ARG A 112 1.15 2.03 -13.15
N LEU A 113 0.52 1.28 -12.27
CA LEU A 113 0.77 -0.15 -12.10
C LEU A 113 -0.50 -0.87 -12.55
N GLY A 114 -0.40 -1.80 -13.50
CA GLY A 114 -1.52 -2.70 -13.81
C GLY A 114 -1.76 -3.59 -12.60
N THR A 115 -0.97 -4.65 -12.51
CA THR A 115 -0.95 -5.53 -11.34
C THR A 115 0.34 -5.32 -10.56
N ALA A 116 0.24 -5.12 -9.25
CA ALA A 116 1.35 -5.11 -8.31
C ALA A 116 1.22 -6.31 -7.36
N GLU A 117 2.00 -7.36 -7.62
CA GLU A 117 2.04 -8.58 -6.79
C GLU A 117 3.07 -8.43 -5.67
N ALA A 118 2.62 -7.99 -4.50
CA ALA A 118 3.46 -7.76 -3.32
C ALA A 118 2.94 -8.57 -2.11
N TYR A 119 2.64 -9.85 -2.33
CA TYR A 119 2.26 -10.78 -1.25
C TYR A 119 3.49 -11.25 -0.46
N ASP A 120 3.27 -11.59 0.81
CA ASP A 120 4.31 -12.04 1.75
C ASP A 120 5.51 -11.07 1.87
N VAL A 121 5.28 -9.77 1.68
CA VAL A 121 6.31 -8.73 1.80
C VAL A 121 6.45 -8.20 3.23
N GLU A 122 7.59 -7.57 3.51
CA GLU A 122 7.82 -6.77 4.71
C GLU A 122 8.09 -5.31 4.32
N TRP A 123 7.12 -4.44 4.55
CA TRP A 123 7.20 -3.02 4.20
C TRP A 123 7.27 -2.15 5.45
N THR A 124 8.20 -1.20 5.47
CA THR A 124 8.36 -0.23 6.55
C THR A 124 8.58 1.17 5.97
N ARG A 125 7.71 2.12 6.31
CA ARG A 125 7.78 3.51 5.78
C ARG A 125 7.77 3.51 4.25
N VAL A 126 6.67 3.03 3.69
CA VAL A 126 6.45 3.01 2.24
C VAL A 126 5.35 4.00 1.89
N ALA A 127 5.53 4.79 0.85
CA ALA A 127 4.49 5.71 0.36
C ALA A 127 4.25 5.54 -1.14
N LEU A 128 2.98 5.42 -1.53
CA LEU A 128 2.55 5.53 -2.91
C LEU A 128 1.72 6.80 -3.03
N ARG A 129 2.12 7.72 -3.91
CA ARG A 129 1.50 9.03 -4.06
C ARG A 129 1.03 9.25 -5.49
N GLY A 130 -0.27 9.50 -5.71
CA GLY A 130 -0.81 9.80 -7.04
C GLY A 130 -0.72 8.64 -8.04
N VAL A 131 -0.58 7.39 -7.56
CA VAL A 131 -0.40 6.20 -8.41
C VAL A 131 -1.78 5.63 -8.80
N ARG A 132 -1.94 5.22 -10.05
CA ARG A 132 -3.09 4.41 -10.49
C ARG A 132 -2.73 2.94 -10.49
N ILE A 133 -3.47 2.13 -9.75
CA ILE A 133 -3.20 0.70 -9.56
C ILE A 133 -4.47 -0.10 -9.89
N ARG A 134 -4.41 -1.04 -10.83
CA ARG A 134 -5.58 -1.89 -11.11
C ARG A 134 -5.74 -2.96 -10.02
N TYR A 135 -4.65 -3.61 -9.65
CA TYR A 135 -4.67 -4.60 -8.57
C TYR A 135 -3.41 -4.47 -7.70
N LEU A 136 -3.60 -4.15 -6.42
CA LEU A 136 -2.53 -4.15 -5.42
C LEU A 136 -2.74 -5.34 -4.48
N ASN A 137 -1.87 -6.33 -4.59
CA ASN A 137 -1.90 -7.52 -3.75
C ASN A 137 -0.88 -7.38 -2.62
N LEU A 138 -1.36 -7.26 -1.38
CA LEU A 138 -0.58 -7.29 -0.14
C LEU A 138 -1.02 -8.45 0.76
N ARG A 139 -1.49 -9.55 0.16
CA ARG A 139 -1.92 -10.73 0.89
C ARG A 139 -0.78 -11.26 1.76
N SER A 140 -1.09 -11.58 3.02
CA SER A 140 -0.11 -12.05 4.03
C SER A 140 1.07 -11.09 4.29
N ALA A 141 1.01 -9.84 3.84
CA ALA A 141 2.09 -8.88 4.04
C ALA A 141 2.19 -8.42 5.50
N ARG A 142 3.40 -8.05 5.94
CA ARG A 142 3.66 -7.30 7.17
C ARG A 142 4.00 -5.86 6.80
N VAL A 143 3.11 -4.93 7.14
CA VAL A 143 3.22 -3.54 6.70
C VAL A 143 3.21 -2.62 7.91
N THR A 144 4.23 -1.80 8.05
CA THR A 144 4.32 -0.74 9.06
C THR A 144 4.55 0.61 8.39
N ASP A 145 3.77 1.63 8.73
CA ASP A 145 3.88 2.98 8.15
C ASP A 145 3.71 2.98 6.62
N LEU A 146 2.55 2.54 6.14
CA LEU A 146 2.18 2.65 4.71
C LEU A 146 1.24 3.83 4.49
N VAL A 147 1.54 4.64 3.47
CA VAL A 147 0.64 5.69 2.99
C VAL A 147 0.29 5.43 1.53
N LEU A 148 -1.00 5.33 1.22
CA LEU A 148 -1.53 5.48 -0.14
C LEU A 148 -2.21 6.84 -0.23
N GLU A 149 -1.52 7.83 -0.77
CA GLU A 149 -2.00 9.22 -0.84
C GLU A 149 -2.44 9.54 -2.26
N ASP A 150 -3.66 10.07 -2.40
CA ASP A 150 -4.25 10.50 -3.68
C ASP A 150 -4.15 9.43 -4.79
N CYS A 151 -4.23 8.15 -4.41
CA CYS A 151 -4.16 7.03 -5.34
C CYS A 151 -5.54 6.63 -5.87
N VAL A 152 -5.55 5.89 -6.98
CA VAL A 152 -6.74 5.15 -7.42
C VAL A 152 -6.37 3.68 -7.49
N VAL A 153 -7.04 2.86 -6.70
CA VAL A 153 -6.81 1.42 -6.62
C VAL A 153 -8.11 0.70 -6.98
N ASP A 154 -8.17 0.00 -8.12
CA ASP A 154 -9.41 -0.69 -8.51
C ASP A 154 -9.69 -1.85 -7.54
N GLU A 155 -8.67 -2.66 -7.22
CA GLU A 155 -8.74 -3.71 -6.20
C GLU A 155 -7.51 -3.70 -5.28
N LEU A 156 -7.75 -3.63 -3.97
CA LEU A 156 -6.76 -3.72 -2.90
C LEU A 156 -7.00 -5.00 -2.10
N ASP A 157 -6.06 -5.93 -2.15
CA ASP A 157 -6.12 -7.20 -1.43
C ASP A 157 -5.19 -7.19 -0.22
N LEU A 158 -5.79 -7.18 0.98
CA LEU A 158 -5.13 -7.20 2.28
C LEU A 158 -5.37 -8.53 3.00
N GLY A 159 -5.76 -9.59 2.27
CA GLY A 159 -6.16 -10.86 2.87
C GLY A 159 -5.07 -11.43 3.79
N GLY A 160 -5.38 -11.62 5.07
CA GLY A 160 -4.42 -12.12 6.05
C GLY A 160 -3.22 -11.21 6.35
N ALA A 161 -3.22 -9.96 5.89
CA ALA A 161 -2.12 -9.02 6.14
C ALA A 161 -2.10 -8.54 7.60
N GLU A 162 -0.92 -8.14 8.07
CA GLU A 162 -0.70 -7.50 9.36
C GLU A 162 -0.30 -6.04 9.11
N LEU A 163 -1.18 -5.11 9.51
CA LEU A 163 -1.06 -3.68 9.22
C LEU A 163 -0.86 -2.89 10.52
N THR A 164 0.18 -2.07 10.56
CA THR A 164 0.47 -1.15 11.66
C THR A 164 0.65 0.27 11.11
N ARG A 165 -0.18 1.22 11.54
CA ARG A 165 -0.12 2.64 11.10
C ARG A 165 -0.18 2.77 9.57
N VAL A 166 -1.31 2.39 8.99
CA VAL A 166 -1.56 2.47 7.54
C VAL A 166 -2.63 3.52 7.27
N ALA A 167 -2.43 4.38 6.26
CA ALA A 167 -3.36 5.47 5.93
C ALA A 167 -3.61 5.59 4.41
N LEU A 168 -4.85 5.90 4.03
CA LEU A 168 -5.29 6.03 2.63
C LEU A 168 -5.87 7.43 2.29
N PRO A 169 -5.22 8.56 2.67
CA PRO A 169 -5.82 9.89 2.48
C PRO A 169 -6.05 10.21 1.00
N GLY A 170 -7.25 10.69 0.65
CA GLY A 170 -7.59 11.07 -0.73
C GLY A 170 -7.63 9.90 -1.72
N THR A 171 -7.44 8.67 -1.26
CA THR A 171 -7.37 7.49 -2.14
C THR A 171 -8.75 6.90 -2.39
N ARG A 172 -9.02 6.53 -3.64
CA ARG A 172 -10.20 5.74 -4.02
C ARG A 172 -9.85 4.26 -4.13
N VAL A 173 -10.58 3.41 -3.43
CA VAL A 173 -10.48 1.95 -3.53
C VAL A 173 -11.79 1.37 -4.07
N GLY A 174 -11.77 0.78 -5.27
CA GLY A 174 -12.96 0.20 -5.90
C GLY A 174 -13.46 -1.03 -5.15
N ARG A 175 -12.55 -1.94 -4.81
CA ARG A 175 -12.79 -3.16 -4.04
C ARG A 175 -11.69 -3.36 -3.01
N LEU A 176 -12.08 -3.57 -1.76
CA LEU A 176 -11.19 -3.89 -0.64
C LEU A 176 -11.46 -5.33 -0.17
N GLU A 177 -10.46 -6.19 -0.23
CA GLU A 177 -10.48 -7.52 0.38
C GLU A 177 -9.73 -7.47 1.72
N ALA A 178 -10.48 -7.57 2.82
CA ALA A 178 -9.98 -7.44 4.18
C ALA A 178 -10.03 -8.76 4.97
N THR A 179 -10.44 -9.88 4.34
CA THR A 179 -10.63 -11.15 5.05
C THR A 179 -9.36 -11.59 5.80
N GLY A 180 -9.48 -11.75 7.12
CA GLY A 180 -8.39 -12.17 8.01
C GLY A 180 -7.33 -11.12 8.29
N VAL A 181 -7.52 -9.86 7.90
CA VAL A 181 -6.57 -8.78 8.18
C VAL A 181 -6.45 -8.54 9.69
N ARG A 182 -5.23 -8.22 10.15
CA ARG A 182 -4.96 -7.78 11.53
C ARG A 182 -4.54 -6.32 11.50
N LEU A 183 -5.25 -5.50 12.26
CA LEU A 183 -5.11 -4.04 12.21
C LEU A 183 -4.61 -3.50 13.55
N ASP A 184 -3.61 -2.65 13.48
CA ASP A 184 -3.25 -1.68 14.50
C ASP A 184 -3.14 -0.32 13.81
N ALA A 185 -3.96 0.66 14.20
CA ALA A 185 -3.93 2.00 13.61
C ALA A 185 -4.15 2.04 12.07
N PHE A 186 -5.29 1.51 11.58
CA PHE A 186 -5.66 1.61 10.16
C PHE A 186 -6.61 2.80 9.91
N ASP A 187 -6.10 3.83 9.24
CA ASP A 187 -6.81 5.07 8.97
C ASP A 187 -7.38 5.11 7.55
N LEU A 188 -8.71 4.99 7.46
CA LEU A 188 -9.45 5.08 6.22
C LEU A 188 -10.05 6.47 6.01
N ARG A 189 -9.89 7.43 6.93
CA ARG A 189 -10.51 8.76 6.80
C ARG A 189 -10.14 9.43 5.48
N GLY A 190 -11.12 10.05 4.83
CA GLY A 190 -10.93 10.73 3.55
C GLY A 190 -10.66 9.82 2.35
N CYS A 191 -10.63 8.49 2.51
CA CYS A 191 -10.65 7.55 1.39
C CYS A 191 -12.08 7.30 0.91
N THR A 192 -12.27 6.85 -0.32
CA THR A 192 -13.58 6.37 -0.81
C THR A 192 -13.50 4.88 -1.07
N LEU A 193 -14.42 4.10 -0.48
CA LEU A 193 -14.49 2.65 -0.62
C LEU A 193 -15.72 2.26 -1.45
N GLY A 194 -15.54 1.38 -2.45
CA GLY A 194 -16.65 0.82 -3.23
C GLY A 194 -17.24 -0.43 -2.58
N VAL A 195 -16.60 -1.58 -2.81
CA VAL A 195 -17.00 -2.88 -2.25
C VAL A 195 -16.03 -3.29 -1.17
N ILE A 196 -16.53 -3.85 -0.07
CA ILE A 196 -15.71 -4.40 1.02
C ILE A 196 -16.06 -5.87 1.20
N VAL A 197 -15.06 -6.75 1.16
CA VAL A 197 -15.15 -8.15 1.57
C VAL A 197 -14.36 -8.33 2.86
N GLY A 198 -14.88 -9.14 3.78
CA GLY A 198 -14.31 -9.26 5.12
C GLY A 198 -14.55 -8.03 6.00
N ALA A 199 -15.65 -7.29 5.80
CA ALA A 199 -15.93 -6.04 6.52
C ALA A 199 -15.89 -6.16 8.07
N ARG A 200 -16.16 -7.35 8.62
CA ARG A 200 -16.00 -7.60 10.07
C ARG A 200 -14.55 -7.53 10.54
N ASP A 201 -13.60 -7.89 9.68
CA ASP A 201 -12.18 -7.90 9.98
C ASP A 201 -11.56 -6.49 9.92
N LEU A 202 -12.34 -5.48 9.47
CA LEU A 202 -11.99 -4.07 9.60
C LEU A 202 -12.25 -3.49 11.00
N ALA A 203 -12.62 -4.31 11.99
CA ALA A 203 -12.81 -3.87 13.36
C ALA A 203 -11.54 -3.15 13.88
N GLY A 204 -11.70 -1.91 14.34
CA GLY A 204 -10.59 -1.06 14.79
C GLY A 204 -10.06 -0.08 13.73
N ALA A 205 -10.50 -0.18 12.47
CA ALA A 205 -10.24 0.85 11.47
C ALA A 205 -10.94 2.17 11.82
N VAL A 206 -10.31 3.29 11.45
CA VAL A 206 -10.83 4.63 11.67
C VAL A 206 -11.45 5.17 10.38
N VAL A 207 -12.71 5.60 10.46
CA VAL A 207 -13.46 6.26 9.37
C VAL A 207 -14.04 7.58 9.88
N ASP A 208 -14.35 8.49 8.97
CA ASP A 208 -15.05 9.72 9.31
C ASP A 208 -16.59 9.57 9.28
N ALA A 209 -17.30 10.59 9.75
CA ALA A 209 -18.75 10.54 9.87
C ALA A 209 -19.49 10.42 8.53
N ILE A 210 -18.91 10.95 7.44
CA ILE A 210 -19.49 10.85 6.10
C ILE A 210 -19.39 9.41 5.62
N GLN A 211 -18.22 8.80 5.79
CA GLN A 211 -17.98 7.41 5.43
C GLN A 211 -18.90 6.44 6.19
N VAL A 212 -19.24 6.71 7.45
CA VAL A 212 -20.20 5.87 8.20
C VAL A 212 -21.55 5.81 7.48
N VAL A 213 -22.03 6.93 6.94
CA VAL A 213 -23.29 6.98 6.19
C VAL A 213 -23.17 6.21 4.87
N GLU A 214 -22.07 6.41 4.14
CA GLU A 214 -21.83 5.73 2.86
C GLU A 214 -21.68 4.21 3.02
N LEU A 215 -21.02 3.78 4.09
CA LEU A 215 -20.78 2.38 4.41
C LEU A 215 -21.95 1.70 5.13
N ALA A 216 -22.98 2.44 5.56
CA ALA A 216 -24.08 1.90 6.36
C ALA A 216 -24.74 0.64 5.74
N PRO A 217 -25.03 0.57 4.42
CA PRO A 217 -25.58 -0.65 3.83
C PRO A 217 -24.61 -1.85 3.92
N LEU A 218 -23.32 -1.62 3.69
CA LEU A 218 -22.28 -2.65 3.76
C LEU A 218 -22.10 -3.16 5.20
N LEU A 219 -22.08 -2.23 6.17
CA LEU A 219 -21.98 -2.55 7.59
C LEU A 219 -23.22 -3.31 8.08
N ALA A 220 -24.42 -2.91 7.64
CA ALA A 220 -25.66 -3.62 7.94
C ALA A 220 -25.61 -5.06 7.42
N ALA A 221 -25.20 -5.26 6.16
CA ALA A 221 -25.02 -6.58 5.57
C ALA A 221 -23.97 -7.42 6.33
N ALA A 222 -22.84 -6.80 6.71
CA ALA A 222 -21.80 -7.46 7.51
C ALA A 222 -22.31 -7.88 8.88
N LEU A 223 -23.24 -7.15 9.48
CA LEU A 223 -23.90 -7.51 10.74
C LEU A 223 -25.05 -8.50 10.56
N GLY A 224 -25.40 -8.87 9.32
CA GLY A 224 -26.54 -9.75 9.02
C GLY A 224 -27.89 -9.07 9.15
N LEU A 225 -27.93 -7.74 9.07
CA LEU A 225 -29.17 -6.96 9.11
C LEU A 225 -29.80 -6.92 7.72
N SER A 226 -31.12 -7.14 7.67
CA SER A 226 -31.93 -6.85 6.49
C SER A 226 -32.35 -5.38 6.52
N VAL A 227 -31.98 -4.62 5.51
CA VAL A 227 -32.43 -3.23 5.32
C VAL A 227 -33.65 -3.25 4.40
N VAL A 228 -34.75 -2.66 4.85
CA VAL A 228 -36.01 -2.53 4.10
C VAL A 228 -36.29 -1.05 3.84
N GLU A 229 -36.94 -0.74 2.72
CA GLU A 229 -37.40 0.61 2.36
C GLU A 229 -38.68 1.01 3.10
#